data_AF-A0A1D2RUH7-F1
#
_entry.id   AF-A0A1D2RUH7-F1
#
_cell.length_a   1.000
_cell.length_b   1.000
_cell.length_c   1.000
_cell.angle_alpha   90.00
_cell.angle_beta   90.00
_cell.angle_gamma   90.00
#
_symmetry.space_group_name_H-M   'P 1'
#
loop_
_entity.id
_entity.type
_entity.pdbx_description
1 polymer ?
#
loop_
_entity_poly.entity_id
_entity_poly.type
_entity_poly.pdbx_seq_one_letter_code
_entity_poly.pdbx_strand_id
1 'polypeptide(L)'
;MSRSDMMARLRQLARLAAQQGQDGDDAVAPGNESRRRFTKGVIAATTGAAAWSLSPTAFAALSTAGRIRQVNTRTQVAVVGAGIAGLACANELARLGLQASVFEAGERVGGRCASLRGVFPGQVVERGAEFIGGSHLVMQGYARALGLELEDASRLPGDTYFQFSGNRYSQAQVAREYREFAQSIQGDLARIGAPTADQFNAGEQALDLLSIDEYLDQRGAGRLLRQFVSSAYLAEYGASIHELSALGFLRFVHGNPRSKLAPFGGDEGARLRVVGGNDQIATGLAGQLPVPVDFGHRLVSVRRLASGKVRLVFDVAGTTVQRDYHAAVLALPFSVLRDVEMHASLAMPSWKSLAINASAMGNHGRITVGFDSPVWYARHGLSGTGYTDLQRVQATWEAHAGNAGSDAAVLAAHVGGDAALALGQQGVQADASAFLAQLEQVMPGATAAASRDAGGNLRAHVESWSHNPLAKGSYTCNRPGYFTTMAHNEAKPLGNLLFAGDHTSSVYEWQGFMEGAALSGLRAAAEVHAVARA
;
A
#
# COMPACT_ATOMS: atom_id res chain seq x y z
N MET A 1 -0.80 1.48 1.48
CA MET A 1 -1.82 2.48 1.11
C MET A 1 -3.20 1.88 1.41
N SER A 2 -3.76 1.97 2.61
CA SER A 2 -5.24 1.93 2.68
C SER A 2 -5.75 2.90 1.61
N ARG A 3 -6.62 2.43 0.71
CA ARG A 3 -7.35 3.20 -0.31
C ARG A 3 -7.15 4.70 -0.15
N SER A 4 -6.30 5.28 -0.99
CA SER A 4 -5.89 6.67 -0.82
C SER A 4 -7.08 7.63 -0.76
N ASP A 5 -6.86 8.87 -0.32
CA ASP A 5 -7.91 9.89 -0.24
C ASP A 5 -8.66 10.07 -1.57
N MET A 6 -7.96 9.95 -2.70
CA MET A 6 -8.55 9.86 -4.04
C MET A 6 -9.56 8.72 -4.13
N MET A 7 -9.19 7.52 -3.65
CA MET A 7 -9.98 6.30 -3.83
C MET A 7 -11.28 6.32 -3.01
N ALA A 8 -11.24 6.85 -1.79
CA ALA A 8 -12.43 7.09 -0.99
C ALA A 8 -13.33 8.14 -1.66
N ARG A 9 -12.73 9.20 -2.22
CA ARG A 9 -13.45 10.28 -2.89
C ARG A 9 -14.13 9.81 -4.16
N LEU A 10 -13.42 9.25 -5.14
CA LEU A 10 -14.04 8.77 -6.39
C LEU A 10 -15.24 7.85 -6.14
N ARG A 11 -15.21 7.01 -5.10
CA ARG A 11 -16.37 6.19 -4.70
C ARG A 11 -17.46 6.96 -3.98
N GLN A 12 -17.11 7.90 -3.09
CA GLN A 12 -18.09 8.82 -2.52
C GLN A 12 -18.81 9.60 -3.64
N LEU A 13 -18.06 10.06 -4.63
CA LEU A 13 -18.58 10.72 -5.82
C LEU A 13 -19.49 9.78 -6.63
N ALA A 14 -19.07 8.53 -6.84
CA ALA A 14 -19.89 7.51 -7.51
C ALA A 14 -21.18 7.16 -6.75
N ARG A 15 -21.15 7.09 -5.42
CA ARG A 15 -22.33 6.84 -4.57
C ARG A 15 -23.30 8.02 -4.60
N LEU A 16 -22.79 9.24 -4.46
CA LEU A 16 -23.60 10.46 -4.57
C LEU A 16 -24.25 10.58 -5.96
N ALA A 17 -23.58 10.09 -7.00
CA ALA A 17 -24.15 9.98 -8.34
C ALA A 17 -25.25 8.89 -8.44
N ALA A 18 -25.05 7.74 -7.80
CA ALA A 18 -25.99 6.62 -7.85
C ALA A 18 -27.26 6.82 -7.00
N GLN A 19 -27.17 7.50 -5.86
CA GLN A 19 -28.31 7.73 -4.95
C GLN A 19 -29.39 8.63 -5.56
N GLN A 20 -29.02 9.61 -6.39
CA GLN A 20 -30.01 10.47 -7.06
C GLN A 20 -30.63 9.88 -8.33
N GLY A 21 -30.21 8.67 -8.73
CA GLY A 21 -30.92 7.89 -9.74
C GLY A 21 -32.14 7.14 -9.19
N GLN A 22 -32.39 7.21 -7.88
CA GLN A 22 -33.53 6.57 -7.20
C GLN A 22 -34.52 7.57 -6.58
N ASP A 23 -34.17 8.86 -6.45
CA ASP A 23 -35.06 9.90 -5.90
C ASP A 23 -35.83 10.64 -7.02
N GLY A 24 -36.40 9.86 -7.93
CA GLY A 24 -37.32 10.31 -8.97
C GLY A 24 -38.75 9.88 -8.68
N ASP A 25 -39.21 10.02 -7.44
CA ASP A 25 -40.60 10.18 -7.02
C ASP A 25 -40.66 10.20 -5.48
N ASP A 26 -40.63 11.40 -4.91
CA ASP A 26 -41.52 11.82 -3.81
C ASP A 26 -41.06 13.19 -3.28
N ALA A 27 -41.83 14.21 -3.63
CA ALA A 27 -41.68 15.56 -3.11
C ALA A 27 -42.41 15.68 -1.76
N VAL A 28 -41.70 15.96 -0.66
CA VAL A 28 -42.28 16.65 0.51
C VAL A 28 -41.25 17.60 1.17
N ALA A 29 -41.73 18.80 1.47
CA ALA A 29 -41.06 20.01 1.98
C ALA A 29 -40.47 19.90 3.40
N PRO A 30 -39.62 20.87 3.85
CA PRO A 30 -38.90 20.79 5.12
C PRO A 30 -39.72 21.31 6.30
N GLY A 31 -39.77 20.53 7.38
CA GLY A 31 -40.39 20.89 8.66
C GLY A 31 -39.34 21.04 9.76
N ASN A 32 -39.22 22.26 10.25
CA ASN A 32 -38.45 22.69 11.41
C ASN A 32 -39.14 22.21 12.70
N GLU A 33 -38.44 21.58 13.67
CA GLU A 33 -38.78 21.77 15.09
C GLU A 33 -37.72 21.23 16.07
N SER A 34 -37.58 21.97 17.16
CA SER A 34 -36.59 21.84 18.23
C SER A 34 -37.15 21.09 19.46
N ARG A 35 -36.26 20.40 20.19
CA ARG A 35 -36.27 20.17 21.66
C ARG A 35 -37.57 19.70 22.36
N ARG A 36 -37.57 18.46 22.91
CA ARG A 36 -37.65 18.20 24.38
C ARG A 36 -37.58 16.70 24.76
N ARG A 37 -36.69 16.45 25.73
CA ARG A 37 -36.67 15.45 26.84
C ARG A 37 -37.77 14.36 26.89
N PHE A 38 -37.34 13.12 27.13
CA PHE A 38 -37.99 12.26 28.13
C PHE A 38 -36.96 11.41 28.88
N THR A 39 -37.00 11.49 30.21
CA THR A 39 -36.27 10.66 31.17
C THR A 39 -37.29 9.95 32.06
N LYS A 40 -36.98 8.69 32.40
CA LYS A 40 -37.32 7.91 33.62
C LYS A 40 -38.12 6.64 33.35
N GLY A 41 -37.56 5.55 33.88
CA GLY A 41 -38.18 4.24 34.04
C GLY A 41 -37.19 3.21 34.60
N VAL A 42 -36.70 3.42 35.84
CA VAL A 42 -36.03 2.40 36.65
C VAL A 42 -37.08 1.82 37.61
N ILE A 43 -37.30 0.51 37.61
CA ILE A 43 -37.59 -0.28 38.81
C ILE A 43 -36.88 -1.63 38.68
N ALA A 44 -36.06 -1.92 39.69
CA ALA A 44 -35.34 -3.15 39.91
C ALA A 44 -36.22 -4.19 40.63
N ALA A 45 -35.90 -5.48 40.45
CA ALA A 45 -36.16 -6.49 41.46
C ALA A 45 -35.00 -7.51 41.45
N THR A 46 -34.18 -7.40 42.48
CA THR A 46 -33.07 -8.26 42.91
C THR A 46 -33.58 -9.40 43.77
N THR A 47 -33.01 -10.61 43.64
CA THR A 47 -32.62 -11.59 44.68
C THR A 47 -32.13 -12.85 43.96
N GLY A 48 -31.01 -13.51 44.26
CA GLY A 48 -30.07 -13.40 45.37
C GLY A 48 -28.76 -14.15 45.07
N ALA A 49 -27.78 -13.91 45.92
CA ALA A 49 -26.38 -14.30 45.78
C ALA A 49 -26.10 -15.77 46.13
N ALA A 50 -25.04 -16.33 45.51
CA ALA A 50 -24.11 -17.22 46.19
C ALA A 50 -22.74 -17.15 45.49
N ALA A 51 -21.75 -16.65 46.23
CA ALA A 51 -20.36 -16.54 45.84
C ALA A 51 -19.69 -17.91 45.74
N TRP A 52 -18.97 -18.17 44.66
CA TRP A 52 -17.82 -19.08 44.66
C TRP A 52 -16.66 -18.37 43.94
N SER A 53 -15.75 -17.87 44.77
CA SER A 53 -14.37 -17.61 44.42
C SER A 53 -13.77 -18.80 43.68
N LEU A 54 -13.53 -18.65 42.37
CA LEU A 54 -12.65 -19.55 41.63
C LEU A 54 -11.27 -18.90 41.55
N SER A 55 -10.34 -19.55 42.24
CA SER A 55 -8.92 -19.21 42.36
C SER A 55 -8.24 -19.00 40.99
N PRO A 56 -7.12 -18.24 40.92
CA PRO A 56 -6.38 -17.94 39.68
C PRO A 56 -5.80 -19.15 38.92
N THR A 57 -6.07 -20.38 39.34
CA THR A 57 -5.49 -21.61 38.80
C THR A 57 -6.36 -22.29 37.71
N ALA A 58 -7.53 -21.75 37.37
CA ALA A 58 -8.40 -22.31 36.34
C ALA A 58 -8.07 -21.89 34.88
N PHE A 59 -7.07 -21.02 34.68
CA PHE A 59 -6.53 -20.70 33.34
C PHE A 59 -5.25 -21.47 32.97
N ALA A 60 -4.82 -22.41 33.82
CA ALA A 60 -3.60 -23.20 33.64
C ALA A 60 -3.84 -24.65 33.17
N ALA A 61 -5.03 -24.97 32.62
CA ALA A 61 -5.38 -26.32 32.19
C ALA A 61 -5.95 -26.43 30.75
N LEU A 62 -5.54 -25.51 29.87
CA LEU A 62 -5.62 -25.68 28.40
C LEU A 62 -4.25 -25.53 27.71
N SER A 63 -3.18 -25.57 28.49
CA SER A 63 -1.80 -25.65 28.01
C SER A 63 -1.25 -27.06 28.24
N THR A 64 -1.79 -28.05 27.53
CA THR A 64 -1.09 -29.32 27.35
C THR A 64 -1.38 -29.89 25.96
N ALA A 65 -0.28 -30.12 25.24
CA ALA A 65 -0.20 -30.83 23.97
C ALA A 65 -0.75 -30.10 22.72
N GLY A 66 -0.27 -28.89 22.47
CA GLY A 66 0.12 -28.58 21.10
C GLY A 66 1.19 -29.59 20.71
N ARG A 67 0.84 -30.63 19.95
CA ARG A 67 1.84 -31.53 19.34
C ARG A 67 2.83 -30.61 18.64
N ILE A 68 4.07 -30.55 19.13
CA ILE A 68 5.18 -30.00 18.37
C ILE A 68 5.18 -30.79 17.08
N ARG A 69 4.68 -30.20 15.98
CA ARG A 69 4.81 -30.81 14.66
C ARG A 69 6.30 -31.03 14.49
N GLN A 70 6.70 -32.28 14.35
CA GLN A 70 8.09 -32.64 14.13
C GLN A 70 8.56 -31.83 12.91
N VAL A 71 9.51 -30.93 13.12
CA VAL A 71 10.02 -30.05 12.06
C VAL A 71 10.60 -30.96 10.99
N ASN A 72 10.06 -30.86 9.76
CA ASN A 72 10.60 -31.62 8.65
C ASN A 72 11.90 -30.93 8.19
N THR A 73 13.02 -31.39 8.73
CA THR A 73 14.37 -30.90 8.37
C THR A 73 14.88 -31.46 7.04
N ARG A 74 14.16 -32.40 6.40
CA ARG A 74 14.55 -32.91 5.07
C ARG A 74 14.36 -31.86 3.98
N THR A 75 13.29 -31.07 4.03
CA THR A 75 13.01 -30.06 3.00
C THR A 75 13.59 -28.71 3.41
N GLN A 76 14.80 -28.44 2.95
CA GLN A 76 15.44 -27.13 3.10
C GLN A 76 14.81 -26.12 2.13
N VAL A 77 14.26 -25.03 2.67
CA VAL A 77 13.65 -23.93 1.91
C VAL A 77 14.45 -22.64 2.10
N ALA A 78 14.59 -21.84 1.05
CA ALA A 78 15.09 -20.48 1.13
C ALA A 78 13.98 -19.46 0.83
N VAL A 79 14.01 -18.33 1.53
CA VAL A 79 13.21 -17.14 1.22
C VAL A 79 14.20 -15.99 1.01
N VAL A 80 14.17 -15.36 -0.16
CA VAL A 80 15.05 -14.24 -0.49
C VAL A 80 14.26 -12.94 -0.48
N GLY A 81 14.62 -12.04 0.43
CA GLY A 81 13.97 -10.77 0.72
C GLY A 81 13.20 -10.82 2.05
N ALA A 82 13.61 -10.02 3.03
CA ALA A 82 12.95 -9.89 4.34
C ALA A 82 11.98 -8.71 4.41
N GLY A 83 11.30 -8.41 3.31
CA GLY A 83 10.10 -7.58 3.31
C GLY A 83 8.88 -8.33 3.88
N ILE A 84 7.72 -7.66 3.97
CA ILE A 84 6.48 -8.25 4.51
C ILE A 84 6.15 -9.60 3.85
N ALA A 85 6.29 -9.72 2.52
CA ALA A 85 5.99 -10.96 1.81
C ALA A 85 6.90 -12.14 2.22
N GLY A 86 8.21 -11.91 2.30
CA GLY A 86 9.15 -12.95 2.70
C GLY A 86 9.00 -13.34 4.17
N LEU A 87 8.77 -12.36 5.05
CA LEU A 87 8.55 -12.60 6.48
C LEU A 87 7.23 -13.35 6.74
N ALA A 88 6.16 -12.99 6.03
CA ALA A 88 4.88 -13.71 6.09
C ALA A 88 5.04 -15.16 5.61
N CYS A 89 5.76 -15.36 4.50
CA CYS A 89 6.08 -16.69 3.98
C CYS A 89 6.86 -17.54 5.01
N ALA A 90 7.95 -16.99 5.55
CA ALA A 90 8.81 -17.70 6.49
C ALA A 90 8.10 -18.06 7.80
N ASN A 91 7.28 -17.15 8.35
CA ASN A 91 6.45 -17.43 9.53
C ASN A 91 5.42 -18.53 9.26
N GLU A 92 4.77 -18.48 8.09
CA GLU A 92 3.77 -19.50 7.73
C GLU A 92 4.41 -20.88 7.48
N LEU A 93 5.60 -20.92 6.87
CA LEU A 93 6.38 -22.15 6.73
C LEU A 93 6.74 -22.74 8.10
N ALA A 94 7.21 -21.90 9.04
CA ALA A 94 7.49 -22.32 10.41
C ALA A 94 6.25 -22.90 11.10
N ARG A 95 5.08 -22.24 10.94
CA ARG A 95 3.79 -22.72 11.45
C ARG A 95 3.39 -24.08 10.84
N LEU A 96 3.71 -24.31 9.57
CA LEU A 96 3.47 -25.59 8.88
C LEU A 96 4.47 -26.68 9.28
N GLY A 97 5.53 -26.36 10.02
CA GLY A 97 6.58 -27.29 10.45
C GLY A 97 7.75 -27.42 9.45
N LEU A 98 7.89 -26.46 8.54
CA LEU A 98 9.00 -26.37 7.59
C LEU A 98 9.98 -25.28 8.06
N GLN A 99 11.27 -25.58 8.00
CA GLN A 99 12.31 -24.61 8.33
C GLN A 99 12.77 -23.89 7.05
N ALA A 100 12.79 -22.55 7.08
CA ALA A 100 13.28 -21.74 5.98
C ALA A 100 14.45 -20.85 6.42
N SER A 101 15.49 -20.75 5.58
CA SER A 101 16.52 -19.72 5.70
C SER A 101 16.02 -18.44 5.02
N VAL A 102 16.09 -17.30 5.71
CA VAL A 102 15.65 -16.01 5.17
C VAL A 102 16.87 -15.13 4.90
N PHE A 103 17.05 -14.70 3.66
CA PHE A 103 18.18 -13.88 3.22
C PHE A 103 17.72 -12.45 2.89
N GLU A 104 18.41 -11.45 3.43
CA GLU A 104 18.15 -10.03 3.16
C GLU A 104 19.42 -9.36 2.65
N ALA A 105 19.29 -8.54 1.59
CA ALA A 105 20.42 -7.84 1.00
C ALA A 105 20.86 -6.64 1.84
N GLY A 106 19.92 -5.95 2.49
CA GLY A 106 20.18 -4.82 3.37
C GLY A 106 20.53 -5.21 4.81
N GLU A 107 20.54 -4.20 5.67
CA GLU A 107 20.86 -4.32 7.11
C GLU A 107 19.60 -4.32 8.00
N ARG A 108 18.41 -4.24 7.38
CA ARG A 108 17.12 -4.22 8.09
C ARG A 108 16.08 -5.02 7.35
N VAL A 109 15.10 -5.51 8.10
CA VAL A 109 13.87 -6.08 7.55
C VAL A 109 12.87 -4.98 7.13
N GLY A 110 11.78 -5.40 6.49
CA GLY A 110 10.62 -4.56 6.18
C GLY A 110 10.59 -4.03 4.74
N GLY A 111 11.73 -3.99 4.03
CA GLY A 111 11.79 -3.53 2.65
C GLY A 111 11.19 -2.12 2.50
N ARG A 112 10.14 -1.98 1.68
CA ARG A 112 9.37 -0.73 1.47
C ARG A 112 8.51 -0.28 2.67
N CYS A 113 8.40 -1.09 3.72
CA CYS A 113 7.83 -0.72 5.01
C CYS A 113 8.97 -0.28 5.94
N ALA A 114 9.05 1.01 6.23
CA ALA A 114 10.12 1.61 7.03
C ALA A 114 9.59 2.88 7.70
N SER A 115 9.89 3.06 8.98
CA SER A 115 9.40 4.20 9.75
C SER A 115 10.57 5.06 10.25
N LEU A 116 10.40 6.37 10.21
CA LEU A 116 11.34 7.39 10.61
C LEU A 116 11.00 7.87 12.03
N ARG A 117 12.01 7.86 12.89
CA ARG A 117 11.92 8.29 14.30
C ARG A 117 13.03 9.29 14.57
N GLY A 118 12.78 10.25 15.47
CA GLY A 118 13.79 11.20 15.95
C GLY A 118 14.06 12.42 15.08
N VAL A 119 13.61 12.45 13.82
CA VAL A 119 13.71 13.65 12.95
C VAL A 119 12.69 14.71 13.34
N PHE A 120 11.47 14.27 13.63
CA PHE A 120 10.35 15.09 14.04
C PHE A 120 10.05 14.80 15.52
N PRO A 121 10.28 15.76 16.44
CA PRO A 121 10.10 15.52 17.88
C PRO A 121 8.70 14.99 18.22
N GLY A 122 8.63 13.84 18.89
CA GLY A 122 7.37 13.21 19.30
C GLY A 122 6.55 12.55 18.18
N GLN A 123 7.04 12.57 16.93
CA GLN A 123 6.32 12.04 15.77
C GLN A 123 7.04 10.83 15.17
N VAL A 124 6.26 9.84 14.71
CA VAL A 124 6.75 8.73 13.89
C VAL A 124 6.14 8.84 12.50
N VAL A 125 7.00 8.91 11.49
CA VAL A 125 6.56 9.13 10.11
C VAL A 125 6.97 7.95 9.24
N GLU A 126 6.07 7.49 8.40
CA GLU A 126 6.37 6.40 7.46
C GLU A 126 7.22 6.91 6.31
N ARG A 127 8.33 6.22 6.02
CA ARG A 127 9.18 6.49 4.85
C ARG A 127 8.59 5.92 3.57
N GLY A 128 7.81 4.84 3.69
CA GLY A 128 7.18 4.16 2.56
C GLY A 128 5.75 3.79 2.85
N ALA A 129 5.50 2.50 3.07
CA ALA A 129 4.14 1.99 3.24
C ALA A 129 3.42 2.57 4.47
N GLU A 130 2.54 3.55 4.24
CA GLU A 130 1.98 4.34 5.34
C GLU A 130 0.70 3.79 5.96
N PHE A 131 -0.30 3.44 5.14
CA PHE A 131 -1.61 3.09 5.69
C PHE A 131 -1.97 1.61 5.56
N ILE A 132 -2.64 1.10 6.60
CA ILE A 132 -3.31 -0.20 6.72
C ILE A 132 -4.82 0.06 6.63
N GLY A 133 -5.51 -0.50 5.62
CA GLY A 133 -6.95 -0.32 5.47
C GLY A 133 -7.74 -1.15 6.46
N GLY A 134 -8.98 -0.75 6.75
CA GLY A 134 -9.93 -1.55 7.53
C GLY A 134 -10.21 -2.93 6.89
N SER A 135 -10.00 -3.10 5.58
CA SER A 135 -10.06 -4.39 4.90
C SER A 135 -8.71 -5.12 4.75
N HIS A 136 -7.61 -4.57 5.28
CA HIS A 136 -6.29 -5.22 5.31
C HIS A 136 -6.21 -6.15 6.53
N LEU A 137 -6.97 -7.26 6.46
CA LEU A 137 -7.20 -8.14 7.60
C LEU A 137 -5.94 -8.89 8.04
N VAL A 138 -5.03 -9.22 7.11
CA VAL A 138 -3.78 -9.89 7.46
C VAL A 138 -2.87 -8.93 8.22
N MET A 139 -2.71 -7.70 7.74
CA MET A 139 -1.88 -6.69 8.42
C MET A 139 -2.42 -6.33 9.80
N GLN A 140 -3.73 -6.13 9.94
CA GLN A 140 -4.36 -5.93 11.26
C GLN A 140 -4.21 -7.16 12.16
N GLY A 141 -4.28 -8.36 11.59
CA GLY A 141 -4.04 -9.61 12.30
C GLY A 141 -2.62 -9.68 12.87
N TYR A 142 -1.61 -9.30 12.08
CA TYR A 142 -0.23 -9.22 12.56
C TYR A 142 -0.04 -8.18 13.65
N ALA A 143 -0.60 -6.98 13.50
CA ALA A 143 -0.55 -5.96 14.56
C ALA A 143 -1.12 -6.50 15.87
N ARG A 144 -2.30 -7.14 15.83
CA ARG A 144 -2.93 -7.78 17.00
C ARG A 144 -2.06 -8.87 17.61
N ALA A 145 -1.53 -9.78 16.78
CA ALA A 145 -0.70 -10.89 17.25
C ALA A 145 0.62 -10.43 17.90
N LEU A 146 1.14 -9.29 17.48
CA LEU A 146 2.35 -8.67 18.01
C LEU A 146 2.08 -7.69 19.17
N GLY A 147 0.83 -7.48 19.56
CA GLY A 147 0.46 -6.53 20.60
C GLY A 147 0.72 -5.06 20.21
N LEU A 148 0.69 -4.75 18.92
CA LEU A 148 0.91 -3.41 18.39
C LEU A 148 -0.40 -2.61 18.39
N GLU A 149 -0.34 -1.37 18.88
CA GLU A 149 -1.46 -0.44 18.88
C GLU A 149 -1.65 0.19 17.49
N LEU A 150 -2.88 0.18 17.00
CA LEU A 150 -3.28 0.84 15.77
C LEU A 150 -4.07 2.11 16.07
N GLU A 151 -3.66 3.23 15.48
CA GLU A 151 -4.40 4.48 15.45
C GLU A 151 -5.16 4.65 14.13
N ASP A 152 -6.25 5.41 14.15
CA ASP A 152 -7.02 5.76 12.94
C ASP A 152 -6.69 7.19 12.48
N ALA A 153 -5.87 7.29 11.43
CA ALA A 153 -5.46 8.53 10.77
C ALA A 153 -6.49 9.05 9.75
N SER A 154 -7.74 8.57 9.77
CA SER A 154 -8.78 9.01 8.83
C SER A 154 -9.49 10.30 9.22
N ARG A 155 -9.44 10.68 10.50
CA ARG A 155 -10.21 11.81 11.06
C ARG A 155 -9.32 13.04 11.22
N LEU A 156 -9.02 13.68 10.09
CA LEU A 156 -8.36 14.98 10.08
C LEU A 156 -9.38 16.12 10.11
N PRO A 157 -9.13 17.19 10.88
CA PRO A 157 -10.00 18.36 10.88
C PRO A 157 -9.80 19.17 9.59
N GLY A 158 -10.87 19.78 9.07
CA GLY A 158 -10.83 20.63 7.87
C GLY A 158 -11.01 19.89 6.54
N ASP A 159 -11.12 20.66 5.46
CA ASP A 159 -11.45 20.15 4.14
C ASP A 159 -10.21 19.75 3.33
N THR A 160 -10.41 18.82 2.39
CA THR A 160 -9.40 18.54 1.36
C THR A 160 -9.41 19.62 0.31
N TYR A 161 -8.22 19.99 -0.15
CA TYR A 161 -8.07 21.02 -1.16
C TYR A 161 -7.77 20.51 -2.55
N PHE A 162 -8.25 21.25 -3.56
CA PHE A 162 -7.98 21.00 -4.97
C PHE A 162 -7.54 22.32 -5.59
N GLN A 163 -6.34 22.37 -6.14
CA GLN A 163 -5.81 23.58 -6.78
C GLN A 163 -5.13 23.24 -8.09
N PHE A 164 -5.71 23.68 -9.19
CA PHE A 164 -5.20 23.37 -10.53
C PHE A 164 -5.18 24.62 -11.40
N SER A 165 -4.08 24.82 -12.12
CA SER A 165 -3.87 25.97 -12.99
C SER A 165 -4.09 27.30 -12.26
N GLY A 166 -3.63 27.38 -11.00
CA GLY A 166 -3.77 28.55 -10.13
C GLY A 166 -5.16 28.76 -9.52
N ASN A 167 -6.17 27.95 -9.85
CA ASN A 167 -7.53 28.09 -9.36
C ASN A 167 -7.84 27.07 -8.26
N ARG A 168 -8.61 27.50 -7.26
CA ARG A 168 -9.09 26.65 -6.16
C ARG A 168 -10.46 26.07 -6.50
N TYR A 169 -10.64 24.78 -6.25
CA TYR A 169 -11.89 24.07 -6.47
C TYR A 169 -12.38 23.41 -5.19
N SER A 170 -13.70 23.35 -5.02
CA SER A 170 -14.34 22.58 -3.96
C SER A 170 -14.48 21.11 -4.35
N GLN A 171 -14.59 20.25 -3.34
CA GLN A 171 -14.92 18.84 -3.57
C GLN A 171 -16.21 18.66 -4.37
N ALA A 172 -17.21 19.53 -4.18
CA ALA A 172 -18.48 19.48 -4.91
C ALA A 172 -18.32 19.77 -6.42
N GLN A 173 -17.33 20.58 -6.82
CA GLN A 173 -17.06 20.82 -8.24
C GLN A 173 -16.41 19.59 -8.89
N VAL A 174 -15.42 18.98 -8.25
CA VAL A 174 -14.81 17.71 -8.71
C VAL A 174 -15.87 16.60 -8.77
N ALA A 175 -16.76 16.53 -7.76
CA ALA A 175 -17.89 15.61 -7.70
C ALA A 175 -18.81 15.69 -8.92
N ARG A 176 -19.11 16.92 -9.34
CA ARG A 176 -20.02 17.18 -10.45
C ARG A 176 -19.45 16.69 -11.77
N GLU A 177 -18.20 17.04 -12.09
CA GLU A 177 -17.57 16.56 -13.33
C GLU A 177 -17.42 15.03 -13.33
N TYR A 178 -17.10 14.44 -12.18
CA TYR A 178 -17.08 12.98 -12.08
C TYR A 178 -18.47 12.36 -12.33
N ARG A 179 -19.54 12.96 -11.81
CA ARG A 179 -20.92 12.45 -12.02
C ARG A 179 -21.31 12.48 -13.50
N GLU A 180 -21.01 13.57 -14.19
CA GLU A 180 -21.25 13.72 -15.63
C GLU A 180 -20.46 12.67 -16.43
N PHE A 181 -19.18 12.49 -16.10
CA PHE A 181 -18.34 11.45 -16.68
C PHE A 181 -18.82 10.02 -16.36
N ALA A 182 -19.29 9.76 -15.14
CA ALA A 182 -19.70 8.43 -14.71
C ALA A 182 -20.84 7.87 -15.57
N GLN A 183 -21.69 8.73 -16.14
CA GLN A 183 -22.75 8.33 -17.06
C GLN A 183 -22.18 7.78 -18.39
N SER A 184 -21.08 8.33 -18.90
CA SER A 184 -20.51 7.92 -20.19
C SER A 184 -19.79 6.56 -20.14
N ILE A 185 -19.45 6.08 -18.94
CA ILE A 185 -18.69 4.83 -18.76
C ILE A 185 -19.52 3.65 -18.27
N GLN A 186 -20.83 3.82 -18.03
CA GLN A 186 -21.68 2.75 -17.46
C GLN A 186 -21.68 1.47 -18.31
N GLY A 187 -21.71 1.63 -19.65
CA GLY A 187 -21.67 0.49 -20.57
C GLY A 187 -20.35 -0.28 -20.52
N ASP A 188 -19.24 0.40 -20.29
CA ASP A 188 -17.92 -0.21 -20.14
C ASP A 188 -17.82 -0.94 -18.78
N LEU A 189 -18.26 -0.28 -17.71
CA LEU A 189 -18.34 -0.86 -16.37
C LEU A 189 -19.20 -2.14 -16.33
N ALA A 190 -20.31 -2.19 -17.06
CA ALA A 190 -21.18 -3.36 -17.11
C ALA A 190 -20.55 -4.58 -17.81
N ARG A 191 -19.49 -4.39 -18.61
CA ARG A 191 -18.87 -5.44 -19.45
C ARG A 191 -17.55 -5.96 -18.91
N ILE A 192 -16.91 -5.25 -17.98
CA ILE A 192 -15.61 -5.65 -17.44
C ILE A 192 -15.75 -6.68 -16.31
N GLY A 193 -15.11 -7.83 -16.49
CA GLY A 193 -14.91 -8.84 -15.47
C GLY A 193 -13.62 -8.60 -14.69
N ALA A 194 -12.89 -9.67 -14.40
CA ALA A 194 -11.57 -9.63 -13.78
C ALA A 194 -10.55 -10.26 -14.74
N PRO A 195 -10.23 -9.61 -15.87
CA PRO A 195 -9.35 -10.17 -16.89
C PRO A 195 -7.96 -10.45 -16.36
N THR A 196 -7.36 -11.52 -16.87
CA THR A 196 -6.00 -11.97 -16.57
C THR A 196 -5.32 -12.36 -17.87
N ALA A 197 -4.01 -12.63 -17.84
CA ALA A 197 -3.29 -13.06 -19.04
C ALA A 197 -3.86 -14.34 -19.66
N ASP A 198 -4.50 -15.21 -18.86
CA ASP A 198 -5.08 -16.47 -19.33
C ASP A 198 -6.59 -16.37 -19.64
N GLN A 199 -7.25 -15.29 -19.23
CA GLN A 199 -8.70 -15.18 -19.31
C GLN A 199 -9.14 -13.72 -19.48
N PHE A 200 -9.54 -13.35 -20.69
CA PHE A 200 -10.10 -12.03 -21.00
C PHE A 200 -10.98 -12.10 -22.26
N ASN A 201 -11.79 -11.07 -22.50
CA ASN A 201 -12.54 -10.89 -23.74
C ASN A 201 -12.02 -9.71 -24.59
N ALA A 202 -12.47 -9.62 -25.85
CA ALA A 202 -12.01 -8.59 -26.78
C ALA A 202 -12.29 -7.14 -26.32
N GLY A 203 -13.39 -6.92 -25.58
CA GLY A 203 -13.71 -5.61 -25.01
C GLY A 203 -12.74 -5.23 -23.87
N GLU A 204 -12.42 -6.17 -22.99
CA GLU A 204 -11.42 -5.98 -21.95
C GLU A 204 -10.04 -5.71 -22.55
N GLN A 205 -9.66 -6.42 -23.62
CA GLN A 205 -8.40 -6.18 -24.32
C GLN A 205 -8.35 -4.78 -24.95
N ALA A 206 -9.42 -4.35 -25.61
CA ALA A 206 -9.48 -3.02 -26.20
C ALA A 206 -9.33 -1.91 -25.13
N LEU A 207 -9.97 -2.09 -23.96
CA LEU A 207 -9.83 -1.16 -22.83
C LEU A 207 -8.45 -1.22 -22.19
N ASP A 208 -7.84 -2.41 -22.13
CA ASP A 208 -6.50 -2.59 -21.57
C ASP A 208 -5.42 -1.92 -22.41
N LEU A 209 -5.62 -1.82 -23.73
CA LEU A 209 -4.67 -1.17 -24.64
C LEU A 209 -4.77 0.36 -24.64
N LEU A 210 -5.79 0.95 -24.00
CA LEU A 210 -5.89 2.39 -23.83
C LEU A 210 -5.16 2.83 -22.56
N SER A 211 -4.53 4.00 -22.61
CA SER A 211 -4.12 4.71 -21.41
C SER A 211 -5.33 5.33 -20.68
N ILE A 212 -5.18 5.65 -19.40
CA ILE A 212 -6.20 6.39 -18.64
C ILE A 212 -6.49 7.73 -19.33
N ASP A 213 -5.46 8.45 -19.78
CA ASP A 213 -5.66 9.75 -20.44
C ASP A 213 -6.47 9.65 -21.73
N GLU A 214 -6.11 8.72 -22.63
CA GLU A 214 -6.88 8.48 -23.86
C GLU A 214 -8.33 8.07 -23.55
N TYR A 215 -8.53 7.23 -22.55
CA TYR A 215 -9.86 6.79 -22.16
C TYR A 215 -10.71 7.94 -21.59
N LEU A 216 -10.14 8.76 -20.71
CA LEU A 216 -10.82 9.93 -20.15
C LEU A 216 -11.20 10.93 -21.25
N ASP A 217 -10.28 11.19 -22.20
CA ASP A 217 -10.53 12.07 -23.34
C ASP A 217 -11.66 11.54 -24.24
N GLN A 218 -11.58 10.27 -24.66
CA GLN A 218 -12.58 9.62 -25.51
C GLN A 218 -13.98 9.54 -24.88
N ARG A 219 -14.06 9.55 -23.55
CA ARG A 219 -15.33 9.48 -22.79
C ARG A 219 -15.82 10.85 -22.31
N GLY A 220 -15.17 11.93 -22.74
CA GLY A 220 -15.59 13.30 -22.48
C GLY A 220 -15.40 13.75 -21.04
N ALA A 221 -14.36 13.26 -20.35
CA ALA A 221 -14.03 13.72 -19.00
C ALA A 221 -13.71 15.22 -18.99
N GLY A 222 -14.35 15.95 -18.08
CA GLY A 222 -14.10 17.38 -17.88
C GLY A 222 -12.65 17.68 -17.48
N ARG A 223 -12.22 18.93 -17.70
CA ARG A 223 -10.83 19.35 -17.48
C ARG A 223 -10.42 19.20 -16.02
N LEU A 224 -11.28 19.59 -15.06
CA LEU A 224 -10.95 19.51 -13.64
C LEU A 224 -10.83 18.03 -13.22
N LEU A 225 -11.70 17.16 -13.71
CA LEU A 225 -11.62 15.73 -13.45
C LEU A 225 -10.32 15.14 -13.98
N ARG A 226 -9.92 15.46 -15.22
CA ARG A 226 -8.65 14.99 -15.80
C ARG A 226 -7.44 15.49 -15.00
N GLN A 227 -7.43 16.76 -14.58
CA GLN A 227 -6.36 17.31 -13.74
C GLN A 227 -6.28 16.60 -12.38
N PHE A 228 -7.43 16.37 -11.74
CA PHE A 228 -7.49 15.64 -10.49
C PHE A 228 -7.01 14.19 -10.63
N VAL A 229 -7.52 13.45 -11.61
CA VAL A 229 -7.12 12.05 -11.86
C VAL A 229 -5.63 11.98 -12.20
N SER A 230 -5.11 12.93 -13.00
CA SER A 230 -3.68 13.00 -13.32
C SER A 230 -2.82 13.18 -12.05
N SER A 231 -3.12 14.20 -11.24
CA SER A 231 -2.36 14.49 -10.02
C SER A 231 -2.41 13.34 -9.02
N ALA A 232 -3.60 12.78 -8.82
CA ALA A 232 -3.79 11.71 -7.87
C ALA A 232 -3.16 10.39 -8.33
N TYR A 233 -3.32 9.98 -9.58
CA TYR A 233 -2.62 8.77 -10.07
C TYR A 233 -1.11 8.94 -10.09
N LEU A 234 -0.61 10.13 -10.43
CA LEU A 234 0.82 10.41 -10.38
C LEU A 234 1.36 10.24 -8.96
N ALA A 235 0.70 10.81 -7.95
CA ALA A 235 1.11 10.65 -6.56
C ALA A 235 0.99 9.20 -6.05
N GLU A 236 -0.08 8.47 -6.39
CA GLU A 236 -0.33 7.14 -5.82
C GLU A 236 0.43 6.02 -6.55
N TYR A 237 0.52 6.09 -7.87
CA TYR A 237 1.18 5.08 -8.70
C TYR A 237 2.61 5.46 -9.06
N GLY A 238 3.01 6.73 -8.99
CA GLY A 238 4.33 7.18 -9.44
C GLY A 238 4.49 7.20 -10.96
N ALA A 239 3.38 7.15 -11.71
CA ALA A 239 3.35 7.14 -13.16
C ALA A 239 2.22 8.03 -13.69
N SER A 240 2.41 8.61 -14.86
CA SER A 240 1.43 9.52 -15.46
C SER A 240 0.23 8.75 -16.03
N ILE A 241 -0.94 9.41 -16.14
CA ILE A 241 -2.16 8.77 -16.66
C ILE A 241 -2.09 8.35 -18.13
N HIS A 242 -1.13 8.87 -18.91
CA HIS A 242 -0.85 8.39 -20.28
C HIS A 242 -0.02 7.09 -20.30
N GLU A 243 0.56 6.68 -19.17
CA GLU A 243 1.35 5.45 -19.06
C GLU A 243 0.59 4.28 -18.41
N LEU A 244 -0.59 4.55 -17.82
CA LEU A 244 -1.36 3.59 -17.04
C LEU A 244 -2.56 3.10 -17.85
N SER A 245 -2.86 1.80 -17.77
CA SER A 245 -4.00 1.16 -18.45
C SER A 245 -5.34 1.70 -17.94
N ALA A 246 -6.23 2.05 -18.87
CA ALA A 246 -7.60 2.47 -18.56
C ALA A 246 -8.38 1.38 -17.82
N LEU A 247 -8.07 0.11 -18.07
CA LEU A 247 -8.71 -1.00 -17.39
C LEU A 247 -8.41 -1.00 -15.88
N GLY A 248 -7.21 -0.56 -15.47
CA GLY A 248 -6.89 -0.36 -14.05
C GLY A 248 -7.78 0.71 -13.40
N PHE A 249 -7.98 1.83 -14.10
CA PHE A 249 -8.92 2.88 -13.67
C PHE A 249 -10.37 2.38 -13.61
N LEU A 250 -10.83 1.65 -14.63
CA LEU A 250 -12.19 1.13 -14.69
C LEU A 250 -12.47 0.08 -13.62
N ARG A 251 -11.54 -0.83 -13.36
CA ARG A 251 -11.66 -1.81 -12.26
C ARG A 251 -11.70 -1.12 -10.90
N PHE A 252 -10.97 -0.02 -10.76
CA PHE A 252 -11.01 0.80 -9.57
C PHE A 252 -12.40 1.46 -9.37
N VAL A 253 -12.94 2.06 -10.42
CA VAL A 253 -14.24 2.77 -10.41
C VAL A 253 -15.44 1.81 -10.33
N HIS A 254 -15.34 0.63 -10.94
CA HIS A 254 -16.38 -0.40 -10.96
C HIS A 254 -16.76 -0.89 -9.55
N GLY A 255 -15.88 -0.69 -8.56
CA GLY A 255 -16.03 -1.13 -7.17
C GLY A 255 -17.47 -1.37 -6.73
N ASN A 256 -17.89 -2.64 -6.76
CA ASN A 256 -19.26 -3.03 -6.45
C ASN A 256 -19.56 -2.70 -4.98
N PRO A 257 -20.44 -1.72 -4.68
CA PRO A 257 -20.72 -1.32 -3.30
C PRO A 257 -21.35 -2.43 -2.45
N ARG A 258 -21.86 -3.51 -3.07
CA ARG A 258 -22.42 -4.69 -2.38
C ARG A 258 -21.41 -5.80 -2.12
N SER A 259 -20.21 -5.74 -2.72
CA SER A 259 -19.20 -6.77 -2.48
C SER A 259 -18.35 -6.42 -1.26
N LYS A 260 -18.40 -7.24 -0.21
CA LYS A 260 -17.49 -7.17 0.95
C LYS A 260 -16.09 -7.73 0.66
N LEU A 261 -15.94 -8.41 -0.48
CA LEU A 261 -14.73 -9.11 -0.93
C LEU A 261 -14.12 -8.45 -2.17
N ALA A 262 -14.67 -7.33 -2.64
CA ALA A 262 -14.04 -6.61 -3.73
C ALA A 262 -12.82 -5.85 -3.19
N PRO A 263 -11.64 -5.99 -3.83
CA PRO A 263 -10.45 -5.17 -3.51
C PRO A 263 -10.80 -3.68 -3.48
N PHE A 264 -11.74 -3.31 -4.36
CA PHE A 264 -12.24 -1.98 -4.59
C PHE A 264 -13.67 -1.73 -4.06
N GLY A 265 -14.21 -2.53 -3.15
CA GLY A 265 -15.54 -2.29 -2.56
C GLY A 265 -15.60 -2.87 -1.15
N GLY A 266 -15.91 -2.09 -0.12
CA GLY A 266 -16.15 -2.63 1.24
C GLY A 266 -15.61 -1.79 2.40
N ASP A 267 -14.35 -1.37 2.36
CA ASP A 267 -13.73 -0.55 3.40
C ASP A 267 -14.29 0.88 3.49
N GLU A 268 -14.97 1.18 4.59
CA GLU A 268 -15.40 2.50 5.02
C GLU A 268 -14.30 3.13 5.88
N GLY A 269 -13.54 4.05 5.30
CA GLY A 269 -12.92 5.17 6.01
C GLY A 269 -11.63 4.92 6.80
N ALA A 270 -11.41 3.76 7.42
CA ALA A 270 -10.29 3.60 8.36
C ALA A 270 -8.91 3.69 7.67
N ARG A 271 -8.06 4.60 8.15
CA ARG A 271 -6.65 4.72 7.74
C ARG A 271 -5.78 4.35 8.92
N LEU A 272 -5.60 3.06 9.12
CA LEU A 272 -4.90 2.57 10.30
C LEU A 272 -3.38 2.69 10.13
N ARG A 273 -2.70 2.96 11.24
CA ARG A 273 -1.25 2.96 11.34
C ARG A 273 -0.82 2.40 12.68
N VAL A 274 0.34 1.75 12.73
CA VAL A 274 0.94 1.39 14.02
C VAL A 274 1.48 2.66 14.66
N VAL A 275 1.05 2.97 15.89
CA VAL A 275 1.47 4.19 16.62
C VAL A 275 3.00 4.30 16.69
N GLY A 276 3.67 3.17 16.91
CA GLY A 276 5.12 3.09 16.97
C GLY A 276 5.82 3.09 15.61
N GLY A 277 5.10 2.99 14.50
CA GLY A 277 5.61 2.81 13.13
C GLY A 277 5.32 1.42 12.54
N ASN A 278 4.87 1.37 11.28
CA ASN A 278 4.46 0.13 10.60
C ASN A 278 5.59 -0.89 10.43
N ASP A 279 6.85 -0.43 10.40
CA ASP A 279 8.02 -1.31 10.36
C ASP A 279 8.10 -2.27 11.57
N GLN A 280 7.42 -1.97 12.67
CA GLN A 280 7.29 -2.85 13.84
C GLN A 280 6.59 -4.18 13.52
N ILE A 281 5.73 -4.22 12.50
CA ILE A 281 5.14 -5.47 12.02
C ILE A 281 6.24 -6.35 11.41
N ALA A 282 7.11 -5.78 10.58
CA ALA A 282 8.20 -6.54 9.97
C ALA A 282 9.23 -7.00 11.00
N THR A 283 9.64 -6.13 11.92
CA THR A 283 10.59 -6.52 12.98
C THR A 283 10.00 -7.56 13.94
N GLY A 284 8.71 -7.43 14.28
CA GLY A 284 8.00 -8.40 15.09
C GLY A 284 7.90 -9.79 14.42
N LEU A 285 7.53 -9.83 13.14
CA LEU A 285 7.51 -11.07 12.36
C LEU A 285 8.90 -11.71 12.24
N ALA A 286 9.95 -10.90 12.07
CA ALA A 286 11.33 -11.38 12.02
C ALA A 286 11.77 -11.98 13.37
N GLY A 287 11.38 -11.36 14.49
CA GLY A 287 11.69 -11.84 15.84
C GLY A 287 11.00 -13.15 16.23
N GLN A 288 9.94 -13.55 15.53
CA GLN A 288 9.25 -14.82 15.73
C GLN A 288 9.84 -15.98 14.92
N LEU A 289 10.79 -15.70 14.01
CA LEU A 289 11.37 -16.75 13.17
C LEU A 289 12.23 -17.72 14.00
N PRO A 290 12.13 -19.04 13.77
CA PRO A 290 12.99 -20.02 14.45
C PRO A 290 14.47 -19.87 14.12
N VAL A 291 14.78 -19.29 12.96
CA VAL A 291 16.13 -18.98 12.50
C VAL A 291 16.16 -17.47 12.19
N PRO A 292 17.14 -16.72 12.72
CA PRO A 292 17.30 -15.31 12.39
C PRO A 292 17.48 -15.06 10.90
N VAL A 293 17.18 -13.83 10.47
CA VAL A 293 17.42 -13.37 9.09
C VAL A 293 18.93 -13.21 8.86
N ASP A 294 19.40 -13.73 7.73
CA ASP A 294 20.77 -13.57 7.24
C ASP A 294 20.87 -12.27 6.42
N PHE A 295 21.36 -11.19 7.04
CA PHE A 295 21.56 -9.88 6.41
C PHE A 295 22.79 -9.83 5.49
N GLY A 296 22.87 -8.81 4.64
CA GLY A 296 23.98 -8.61 3.69
C GLY A 296 24.07 -9.63 2.55
N HIS A 297 23.08 -10.51 2.39
CA HIS A 297 23.05 -11.56 1.38
C HIS A 297 22.31 -11.09 0.13
N ARG A 298 23.04 -10.43 -0.77
CA ARG A 298 22.47 -9.95 -2.04
C ARG A 298 22.47 -11.08 -3.07
N LEU A 299 21.30 -11.54 -3.48
CA LEU A 299 21.17 -12.56 -4.52
C LEU A 299 21.70 -12.03 -5.86
N VAL A 300 22.55 -12.81 -6.54
CA VAL A 300 23.15 -12.44 -7.84
C VAL A 300 22.91 -13.49 -8.93
N SER A 301 22.65 -14.75 -8.59
CA SER A 301 22.32 -15.80 -9.57
C SER A 301 21.38 -16.85 -8.98
N VAL A 302 20.48 -17.35 -9.81
CA VAL A 302 19.60 -18.50 -9.50
C VAL A 302 19.71 -19.53 -10.62
N ARG A 303 19.89 -20.81 -10.26
CA ARG A 303 19.89 -21.91 -11.24
C ARG A 303 19.28 -23.18 -10.69
N ARG A 304 18.73 -24.00 -11.58
CA ARG A 304 18.35 -25.38 -11.27
C ARG A 304 19.55 -26.31 -11.47
N LEU A 305 19.78 -27.19 -10.49
CA LEU A 305 20.80 -28.23 -10.56
C LEU A 305 20.23 -29.51 -11.18
N ALA A 306 21.09 -30.41 -11.65
CA ALA A 306 20.69 -31.73 -12.16
C ALA A 306 19.96 -32.59 -11.10
N SER A 307 20.21 -32.32 -9.80
CA SER A 307 19.49 -32.94 -8.68
C SER A 307 18.06 -32.44 -8.49
N GLY A 308 17.62 -31.45 -9.28
CA GLY A 308 16.32 -30.77 -9.12
C GLY A 308 16.31 -29.64 -8.09
N LYS A 309 17.34 -29.54 -7.23
CA LYS A 309 17.50 -28.45 -6.26
C LYS A 309 17.71 -27.09 -6.94
N VAL A 310 17.33 -26.03 -6.24
CA VAL A 310 17.61 -24.64 -6.62
C VAL A 310 18.91 -24.21 -5.95
N ARG A 311 19.89 -23.77 -6.73
CA ARG A 311 21.10 -23.11 -6.23
C ARG A 311 20.91 -21.60 -6.25
N LEU A 312 21.12 -20.99 -5.10
CA LEU A 312 21.19 -19.55 -4.90
C LEU A 312 22.65 -19.14 -4.74
N VAL A 313 23.03 -18.07 -5.43
CA VAL A 313 24.36 -17.45 -5.34
C VAL A 313 24.18 -16.04 -4.82
N PHE A 314 24.88 -15.72 -3.74
CA PHE A 314 24.83 -14.43 -3.07
C PHE A 314 26.19 -13.74 -3.18
N ASP A 315 26.17 -12.43 -3.32
CA ASP A 315 27.27 -11.54 -2.98
C ASP A 315 27.08 -11.09 -1.52
N VAL A 316 28.08 -11.42 -0.69
CA VAL A 316 28.16 -11.05 0.72
C VAL A 316 29.46 -10.28 0.93
N ALA A 317 29.35 -8.95 0.97
CA ALA A 317 30.50 -8.04 1.11
C ALA A 317 31.63 -8.31 0.09
N GLY A 318 31.27 -8.55 -1.18
CA GLY A 318 32.21 -8.86 -2.27
C GLY A 318 32.60 -10.34 -2.37
N THR A 319 32.16 -11.18 -1.42
CA THR A 319 32.44 -12.62 -1.43
C THR A 319 31.25 -13.40 -1.98
N THR A 320 31.50 -14.32 -2.90
CA THR A 320 30.45 -15.19 -3.46
C THR A 320 30.15 -16.35 -2.52
N VAL A 321 28.89 -16.48 -2.11
CA VAL A 321 28.39 -17.58 -1.27
C VAL A 321 27.32 -18.37 -2.03
N GLN A 322 27.45 -19.70 -2.08
CA GLN A 322 26.48 -20.58 -2.75
C GLN A 322 25.76 -21.47 -1.75
N ARG A 323 24.45 -21.67 -1.95
CA ARG A 323 23.61 -22.55 -1.14
C ARG A 323 22.55 -23.25 -2.00
N ASP A 324 22.24 -24.51 -1.66
CA ASP A 324 21.33 -25.36 -2.43
C ASP A 324 20.09 -25.72 -1.61
N TYR A 325 18.91 -25.54 -2.19
CA TYR A 325 17.63 -25.73 -1.51
C TYR A 325 16.69 -26.62 -2.32
N HIS A 326 15.77 -27.29 -1.63
CA HIS A 326 14.72 -28.08 -2.26
C HIS A 326 13.63 -27.20 -2.88
N ALA A 327 13.40 -26.01 -2.31
CA ALA A 327 12.57 -24.97 -2.87
C ALA A 327 13.11 -23.59 -2.49
N ALA A 328 12.87 -22.58 -3.32
CA ALA A 328 13.23 -21.20 -3.03
C ALA A 328 12.07 -20.25 -3.37
N VAL A 329 11.81 -19.29 -2.49
CA VAL A 329 10.86 -18.20 -2.71
C VAL A 329 11.63 -16.92 -2.95
N LEU A 330 11.46 -16.31 -4.12
CA LEU A 330 12.00 -15.00 -4.45
C LEU A 330 10.95 -13.94 -4.07
N ALA A 331 11.16 -13.27 -2.94
CA ALA A 331 10.30 -12.20 -2.41
C ALA A 331 10.88 -10.80 -2.71
N LEU A 332 11.61 -10.68 -3.82
CA LEU A 332 12.23 -9.44 -4.30
C LEU A 332 11.31 -8.77 -5.34
N PRO A 333 11.29 -7.42 -5.43
CA PRO A 333 10.64 -6.74 -6.56
C PRO A 333 11.25 -7.19 -7.91
N PHE A 334 10.43 -7.33 -8.95
CA PHE A 334 10.94 -7.69 -10.29
C PHE A 334 11.93 -6.67 -10.85
N SER A 335 11.83 -5.39 -10.48
CA SER A 335 12.82 -4.36 -10.81
C SER A 335 14.24 -4.70 -10.32
N VAL A 336 14.36 -5.36 -9.17
CA VAL A 336 15.62 -5.85 -8.59
C VAL A 336 15.98 -7.21 -9.16
N LEU A 337 14.98 -8.09 -9.35
CA LEU A 337 15.21 -9.44 -9.90
C LEU A 337 15.84 -9.41 -11.31
N ARG A 338 15.61 -8.34 -12.08
CA ARG A 338 16.26 -8.13 -13.39
C ARG A 338 17.79 -8.04 -13.33
N ASP A 339 18.37 -7.71 -12.18
CA ASP A 339 19.82 -7.70 -11.99
C ASP A 339 20.37 -9.08 -11.61
N VAL A 340 19.50 -10.03 -11.28
CA VAL A 340 19.88 -11.40 -10.91
C VAL A 340 20.00 -12.23 -12.17
N GLU A 341 21.11 -12.96 -12.32
CA GLU A 341 21.28 -13.91 -13.40
C GLU A 341 20.28 -15.07 -13.24
N MET A 342 19.23 -15.06 -14.06
CA MET A 342 18.25 -16.14 -14.15
C MET A 342 18.76 -17.19 -15.16
N HIS A 343 19.52 -18.16 -14.69
CA HIS A 343 20.24 -19.11 -15.54
C HIS A 343 19.32 -19.94 -16.45
N ALA A 344 19.78 -20.30 -17.64
CA ALA A 344 19.00 -21.04 -18.64
C ALA A 344 18.43 -22.38 -18.14
N SER A 345 19.06 -23.00 -17.14
CA SER A 345 18.55 -24.25 -16.51
C SER A 345 17.21 -24.09 -15.78
N LEU A 346 16.75 -22.85 -15.55
CA LEU A 346 15.40 -22.59 -15.05
C LEU A 346 14.31 -22.85 -16.10
N ALA A 347 14.69 -22.93 -17.38
CA ALA A 347 13.78 -23.11 -18.52
C ALA A 347 12.59 -22.13 -18.48
N MET A 348 12.88 -20.85 -18.26
CA MET A 348 11.83 -19.83 -18.08
C MET A 348 10.99 -19.69 -19.35
N PRO A 349 9.67 -19.92 -19.29
CA PRO A 349 8.79 -19.70 -20.43
C PRO A 349 8.67 -18.19 -20.73
N SER A 350 8.34 -17.87 -21.99
CA SER A 350 8.27 -16.48 -22.47
C SER A 350 7.34 -15.60 -21.65
N TRP A 351 6.20 -16.14 -21.18
CA TRP A 351 5.25 -15.42 -20.33
C TRP A 351 5.86 -15.02 -18.98
N LYS A 352 6.76 -15.83 -18.40
CA LYS A 352 7.42 -15.49 -17.14
C LYS A 352 8.50 -14.43 -17.37
N SER A 353 9.28 -14.60 -18.44
CA SER A 353 10.28 -13.61 -18.85
C SER A 353 9.63 -12.25 -19.14
N LEU A 354 8.47 -12.24 -19.82
CA LEU A 354 7.69 -11.03 -20.06
C LEU A 354 7.24 -10.40 -18.73
N ALA A 355 6.63 -11.18 -17.83
CA ALA A 355 6.19 -10.67 -16.53
C ALA A 355 7.34 -10.04 -15.73
N ILE A 356 8.51 -10.68 -15.65
CA ILE A 356 9.68 -10.15 -14.94
C ILE A 356 10.21 -8.88 -15.62
N ASN A 357 10.36 -8.87 -16.94
CA ASN A 357 11.03 -7.79 -17.66
C ASN A 357 10.13 -6.57 -17.93
N ALA A 358 8.82 -6.77 -18.10
CA ALA A 358 7.90 -5.71 -18.51
C ALA A 358 7.02 -5.14 -17.38
N SER A 359 6.88 -5.82 -16.22
CA SER A 359 6.13 -5.29 -15.07
C SER A 359 6.71 -3.95 -14.60
N ALA A 360 5.96 -2.87 -14.70
CA ALA A 360 6.46 -1.55 -14.34
C ALA A 360 6.33 -1.29 -12.83
N MET A 361 7.28 -0.52 -12.30
CA MET A 361 7.14 0.13 -11.00
C MET A 361 7.13 1.64 -11.21
N GLY A 362 6.37 2.34 -10.37
CA GLY A 362 6.29 3.79 -10.36
C GLY A 362 7.55 4.45 -9.86
N ASN A 363 7.74 5.69 -10.32
CA ASN A 363 8.71 6.59 -9.75
C ASN A 363 8.04 7.39 -8.65
N HIS A 364 8.37 7.10 -7.40
CA HIS A 364 7.73 7.74 -6.25
C HIS A 364 8.77 8.28 -5.29
N GLY A 365 8.50 9.50 -4.83
CA GLY A 365 9.28 10.21 -3.85
C GLY A 365 8.38 10.90 -2.84
N ARG A 366 8.90 11.10 -1.64
CA ARG A 366 8.19 11.75 -0.55
C ARG A 366 9.06 12.84 0.03
N ILE A 367 8.49 14.03 0.17
CA ILE A 367 9.10 15.15 0.90
C ILE A 367 8.30 15.33 2.17
N THR A 368 8.94 15.26 3.32
CA THR A 368 8.29 15.40 4.62
C THR A 368 8.91 16.57 5.35
N VAL A 369 8.10 17.50 5.83
CA VAL A 369 8.56 18.69 6.58
C VAL A 369 7.76 18.82 7.87
N GLY A 370 8.48 19.12 8.97
CA GLY A 370 7.87 19.40 10.26
C GLY A 370 7.43 20.86 10.36
N PHE A 371 6.37 21.12 11.10
CA PHE A 371 5.80 22.43 11.34
C PHE A 371 5.59 22.64 12.84
N ASP A 372 5.81 23.87 13.30
CA ASP A 372 5.57 24.28 14.70
C ASP A 372 4.08 24.53 14.97
N SER A 373 3.23 24.47 13.94
CA SER A 373 1.77 24.43 14.07
C SER A 373 1.12 23.87 12.80
N PRO A 374 -0.07 23.24 12.90
CA PRO A 374 -0.81 22.73 11.75
C PRO A 374 -1.51 23.88 10.99
N VAL A 375 -0.73 24.69 10.28
CA VAL A 375 -1.19 25.93 9.60
C VAL A 375 -2.36 25.70 8.63
N TRP A 376 -2.43 24.52 8.00
CA TRP A 376 -3.51 24.14 7.08
C TRP A 376 -4.88 24.17 7.77
N TYR A 377 -4.99 23.58 8.97
CA TYR A 377 -6.25 23.60 9.71
C TYR A 377 -6.42 24.94 10.43
N ALA A 378 -5.42 25.36 11.19
CA ALA A 378 -5.51 26.50 12.09
C ALA A 378 -5.81 27.83 11.37
N ARG A 379 -5.31 28.01 10.13
CA ARG A 379 -5.47 29.24 9.36
C ARG A 379 -6.41 29.10 8.17
N HIS A 380 -6.40 27.93 7.52
CA HIS A 380 -7.07 27.76 6.22
C HIS A 380 -8.30 26.84 6.26
N GLY A 381 -8.60 26.21 7.41
CA GLY A 381 -9.73 25.28 7.53
C GLY A 381 -9.55 24.00 6.71
N LEU A 382 -8.31 23.62 6.40
CA LEU A 382 -7.95 22.47 5.56
C LEU A 382 -7.39 21.33 6.40
N SER A 383 -7.49 20.11 5.89
CA SER A 383 -6.92 18.90 6.53
C SER A 383 -5.43 18.70 6.30
N GLY A 384 -4.81 19.55 5.48
CA GLY A 384 -3.46 19.28 4.94
C GLY A 384 -3.49 18.24 3.82
N THR A 385 -4.61 17.58 3.57
CA THR A 385 -4.76 16.69 2.42
C THR A 385 -5.22 17.48 1.20
N GLY A 386 -4.59 17.26 0.04
CA GLY A 386 -5.04 17.89 -1.20
C GLY A 386 -4.23 17.53 -2.42
N TYR A 387 -4.67 18.07 -3.56
CA TYR A 387 -4.18 17.73 -4.89
C TYR A 387 -3.89 18.99 -5.71
N THR A 388 -2.74 19.03 -6.38
CA THR A 388 -2.34 20.13 -7.25
C THR A 388 -1.61 19.69 -8.51
N ASP A 389 -1.40 20.61 -9.46
CA ASP A 389 -0.51 20.47 -10.62
C ASP A 389 0.93 20.98 -10.34
N LEU A 390 1.27 21.27 -9.09
CA LEU A 390 2.61 21.71 -8.68
C LEU A 390 3.55 20.53 -8.44
N GLN A 391 4.78 20.64 -8.97
CA GLN A 391 5.76 19.54 -9.05
C GLN A 391 6.24 19.00 -7.68
N ARG A 392 6.15 19.78 -6.61
CA ARG A 392 6.55 19.39 -5.24
C ARG A 392 5.36 19.24 -4.29
N VAL A 393 4.14 19.55 -4.73
CA VAL A 393 2.90 19.52 -3.92
C VAL A 393 1.80 18.77 -4.68
N GLN A 394 2.16 17.72 -5.42
CA GLN A 394 1.21 16.98 -6.28
C GLN A 394 0.05 16.43 -5.44
N ALA A 395 0.37 15.65 -4.41
CA ALA A 395 -0.58 15.35 -3.33
C ALA A 395 0.08 15.52 -1.97
N THR A 396 -0.67 15.99 -0.97
CA THR A 396 -0.19 16.07 0.42
C THR A 396 -1.11 15.34 1.36
N TRP A 397 -0.60 14.97 2.54
CA TRP A 397 -1.39 14.61 3.71
C TRP A 397 -0.59 14.80 5.00
N GLU A 398 -1.31 15.00 6.10
CA GLU A 398 -0.72 15.04 7.44
C GLU A 398 -0.17 13.65 7.80
N ALA A 399 1.12 13.62 8.12
CA ALA A 399 1.91 12.41 8.26
C ALA A 399 1.90 11.84 9.67
N HIS A 400 1.24 12.46 10.66
CA HIS A 400 0.96 11.81 11.96
C HIS A 400 -0.13 12.55 12.75
N ALA A 401 -1.37 12.44 12.25
CA ALA A 401 -2.54 13.13 12.81
C ALA A 401 -2.77 12.91 14.31
N GLY A 402 -2.57 11.68 14.79
CA GLY A 402 -2.88 11.27 16.17
C GLY A 402 -2.06 12.00 17.23
N ASN A 403 -0.81 12.34 16.91
CA ASN A 403 0.04 13.16 17.79
C ASN A 403 0.27 14.57 17.23
N ALA A 404 -0.46 15.01 16.21
CA ALA A 404 -0.40 16.40 15.77
C ALA A 404 -0.99 17.30 16.88
N GLY A 405 -0.16 18.21 17.39
CA GLY A 405 -0.51 19.15 18.46
C GLY A 405 -0.52 20.59 17.97
N SER A 406 -0.87 21.53 18.85
CA SER A 406 -0.78 22.97 18.56
C SER A 406 0.64 23.40 18.16
N ASP A 407 1.65 22.67 18.66
CA ASP A 407 3.06 23.04 18.62
C ASP A 407 3.91 22.07 17.78
N ALA A 408 3.30 21.07 17.14
CA ALA A 408 4.00 20.07 16.34
C ALA A 408 3.07 19.39 15.33
N ALA A 409 3.42 19.48 14.05
CA ALA A 409 2.72 18.78 12.97
C ALA A 409 3.71 18.39 11.86
N VAL A 410 3.34 17.45 10.99
CA VAL A 410 4.23 17.00 9.91
C VAL A 410 3.47 16.80 8.61
N LEU A 411 3.73 17.65 7.64
CA LEU A 411 3.12 17.51 6.32
C LEU A 411 4.03 16.73 5.38
N ALA A 412 3.45 15.74 4.70
CA ALA A 412 4.15 14.99 3.66
C ALA A 412 3.55 15.29 2.28
N ALA A 413 4.41 15.58 1.32
CA ALA A 413 4.11 15.61 -0.10
C ALA A 413 4.52 14.30 -0.79
N HIS A 414 3.64 13.79 -1.62
CA HIS A 414 3.80 12.60 -2.44
C HIS A 414 4.00 13.06 -3.87
N VAL A 415 5.14 12.69 -4.42
CA VAL A 415 5.63 13.17 -5.70
C VAL A 415 5.88 11.95 -6.58
N GLY A 416 5.26 11.95 -7.76
CA GLY A 416 5.40 10.89 -8.75
C GLY A 416 6.10 11.34 -10.03
N GLY A 417 6.47 10.37 -10.86
CA GLY A 417 7.03 10.58 -12.21
C GLY A 417 8.42 11.22 -12.18
N ASP A 418 8.71 12.05 -13.19
CA ASP A 418 10.03 12.68 -13.34
C ASP A 418 10.41 13.58 -12.15
N ALA A 419 9.41 14.22 -11.53
CA ALA A 419 9.64 15.01 -10.32
C ALA A 419 10.19 14.17 -9.15
N ALA A 420 9.77 12.91 -9.05
CA ALA A 420 10.26 11.97 -8.04
C ALA A 420 11.71 11.53 -8.30
N LEU A 421 12.09 11.42 -9.59
CA LEU A 421 13.46 11.11 -10.01
C LEU A 421 14.43 12.27 -9.76
N ALA A 422 13.94 13.50 -9.67
CA ALA A 422 14.76 14.65 -9.33
C ALA A 422 15.03 14.77 -7.81
N LEU A 423 14.25 14.11 -6.95
CA LEU A 423 14.38 14.24 -5.50
C LEU A 423 15.68 13.63 -4.98
N GLY A 424 16.25 14.27 -3.96
CA GLY A 424 17.48 13.86 -3.28
C GLY A 424 18.76 14.30 -4.00
N GLN A 425 18.70 14.61 -5.30
CA GLN A 425 19.88 14.96 -6.11
C GLN A 425 20.53 16.29 -5.68
N GLN A 426 19.74 17.23 -5.18
CA GLN A 426 20.19 18.53 -4.66
C GLN A 426 20.30 18.57 -3.13
N GLY A 427 20.00 17.46 -2.45
CA GLY A 427 19.97 17.35 -1.00
C GLY A 427 18.64 17.74 -0.36
N VAL A 428 18.41 17.22 0.86
CA VAL A 428 17.13 17.31 1.59
C VAL A 428 16.66 18.75 1.79
N GLN A 429 17.56 19.68 2.14
CA GLN A 429 17.19 21.07 2.41
C GLN A 429 16.70 21.82 1.17
N ALA A 430 17.29 21.53 0.00
CA ALA A 430 16.88 22.14 -1.27
C ALA A 430 15.47 21.68 -1.66
N ASP A 431 15.21 20.36 -1.59
CA ASP A 431 13.89 19.80 -1.88
C ASP A 431 12.82 20.27 -0.89
N ALA A 432 13.15 20.33 0.41
CA ALA A 432 12.25 20.84 1.44
C ALA A 432 11.92 22.34 1.23
N SER A 433 12.92 23.14 0.85
CA SER A 433 12.72 24.56 0.55
C SER A 433 11.86 24.76 -0.72
N ALA A 434 12.09 23.95 -1.76
CA ALA A 434 11.29 23.97 -2.98
C ALA A 434 9.83 23.54 -2.71
N PHE A 435 9.63 22.54 -1.83
CA PHE A 435 8.31 22.16 -1.34
C PHE A 435 7.63 23.32 -0.61
N LEU A 436 8.28 23.94 0.37
CA LEU A 436 7.70 25.07 1.11
C LEU A 436 7.36 26.25 0.20
N ALA A 437 8.21 26.57 -0.78
CA ALA A 437 7.94 27.66 -1.73
C ALA A 437 6.69 27.41 -2.58
N GLN A 438 6.38 26.16 -2.92
CA GLN A 438 5.14 25.80 -3.62
C GLN A 438 3.96 25.67 -2.66
N LEU A 439 4.18 25.17 -1.45
CA LEU A 439 3.15 25.09 -0.42
C LEU A 439 2.67 26.47 0.00
N GLU A 440 3.55 27.48 0.04
CA GLU A 440 3.21 28.89 0.31
C GLU A 440 2.16 29.44 -0.68
N GLN A 441 2.17 28.96 -1.94
CA GLN A 441 1.20 29.35 -2.97
C GLN A 441 -0.19 28.73 -2.72
N VAL A 442 -0.25 27.62 -1.99
CA VAL A 442 -1.48 26.89 -1.67
C VAL A 442 -2.01 27.28 -0.29
N MET A 443 -1.09 27.53 0.65
CA MET A 443 -1.32 27.80 2.07
C MET A 443 -0.36 28.88 2.57
N PRO A 444 -0.64 30.16 2.30
CA PRO A 444 0.18 31.26 2.79
C PRO A 444 0.42 31.19 4.31
N GLY A 445 1.67 31.41 4.73
CA GLY A 445 2.17 31.23 6.09
C GLY A 445 2.83 29.87 6.35
N ALA A 446 2.81 28.93 5.42
CA ALA A 446 3.45 27.63 5.60
C ALA A 446 4.96 27.73 5.82
N THR A 447 5.65 28.62 5.10
CA THR A 447 7.10 28.82 5.25
C THR A 447 7.46 29.32 6.65
N ALA A 448 6.65 30.23 7.20
CA ALA A 448 6.87 30.79 8.54
C ALA A 448 6.58 29.78 9.65
N ALA A 449 5.65 28.85 9.42
CA ALA A 449 5.29 27.78 10.36
C ALA A 449 6.23 26.56 10.29
N ALA A 450 7.14 26.50 9.32
CA ALA A 450 8.02 25.35 9.15
C ALA A 450 9.07 25.27 10.28
N SER A 451 9.11 24.11 10.93
CA SER A 451 10.00 23.86 12.08
C SER A 451 11.46 23.74 11.64
N ARG A 452 12.36 24.20 12.51
CA ARG A 452 13.81 24.16 12.29
C ARG A 452 14.53 23.47 13.44
N ASP A 453 15.71 22.93 13.16
CA ASP A 453 16.63 22.44 14.18
C ASP A 453 17.43 23.59 14.81
N ALA A 454 18.28 23.26 15.79
CA ALA A 454 19.11 24.26 16.48
C ALA A 454 20.14 24.94 15.56
N GLY A 455 20.45 24.34 14.40
CA GLY A 455 21.31 24.92 13.37
C GLY A 455 20.56 25.77 12.34
N GLY A 456 19.25 25.92 12.47
CA GLY A 456 18.41 26.69 11.54
C GLY A 456 18.00 25.90 10.28
N ASN A 457 18.33 24.62 10.17
CA ASN A 457 17.91 23.78 9.04
C ASN A 457 16.45 23.37 9.21
N LEU A 458 15.74 23.21 8.09
CA LEU A 458 14.38 22.66 8.13
C LEU A 458 14.43 21.24 8.68
N ARG A 459 13.54 20.92 9.62
CA ARG A 459 13.31 19.52 9.99
C ARG A 459 12.59 18.87 8.82
N ALA A 460 13.33 18.10 8.04
CA ALA A 460 12.81 17.51 6.81
C ALA A 460 13.45 16.16 6.54
N HIS A 461 12.72 15.33 5.80
CA HIS A 461 13.20 14.07 5.24
C HIS A 461 12.72 13.94 3.81
N VAL A 462 13.60 13.43 2.94
CA VAL A 462 13.25 13.09 1.56
C VAL A 462 13.50 11.61 1.36
N GLU A 463 12.48 10.89 0.93
CA GLU A 463 12.60 9.49 0.53
C GLU A 463 12.40 9.35 -0.98
N SER A 464 13.24 8.54 -1.62
CA SER A 464 13.05 8.16 -3.02
C SER A 464 13.26 6.67 -3.19
N TRP A 465 12.16 5.93 -3.35
CA TRP A 465 12.22 4.47 -3.56
C TRP A 465 12.71 4.12 -4.96
N SER A 466 12.64 5.05 -5.91
CA SER A 466 13.20 4.91 -7.26
C SER A 466 14.71 4.74 -7.26
N HIS A 467 15.42 5.51 -6.42
CA HIS A 467 16.88 5.45 -6.31
C HIS A 467 17.38 4.37 -5.33
N ASN A 468 16.47 3.74 -4.58
CA ASN A 468 16.86 2.69 -3.65
C ASN A 468 17.28 1.44 -4.44
N PRO A 469 18.53 0.94 -4.31
CA PRO A 469 19.03 -0.18 -5.11
C PRO A 469 18.32 -1.50 -4.83
N LEU A 470 17.64 -1.62 -3.68
CA LEU A 470 16.89 -2.80 -3.25
C LEU A 470 15.37 -2.69 -3.51
N ALA A 471 14.91 -1.60 -4.14
CA ALA A 471 13.51 -1.44 -4.54
C ALA A 471 13.36 -1.01 -6.00
N LYS A 472 14.18 -0.05 -6.47
CA LYS A 472 14.17 0.50 -7.83
C LYS A 472 12.77 0.91 -8.31
N GLY A 473 12.03 1.58 -7.43
CA GLY A 473 10.68 2.08 -7.68
C GLY A 473 9.68 1.70 -6.59
N SER A 474 8.52 2.34 -6.64
CA SER A 474 7.31 1.99 -5.89
C SER A 474 6.10 2.74 -6.43
N TYR A 475 4.90 2.18 -6.48
CA TYR A 475 4.55 0.75 -6.35
C TYR A 475 4.35 0.15 -7.74
N THR A 476 3.72 -1.02 -7.87
CA THR A 476 3.43 -1.61 -9.18
C THR A 476 2.55 -0.69 -10.03
N CYS A 477 2.87 -0.58 -11.33
CA CYS A 477 2.11 0.19 -12.31
C CYS A 477 1.61 -0.72 -13.43
N ASN A 478 0.29 -0.73 -13.65
CA ASN A 478 -0.34 -1.51 -14.71
C ASN A 478 -0.36 -0.66 -16.00
N ARG A 479 0.61 -0.88 -16.89
CA ARG A 479 0.68 -0.19 -18.19
C ARG A 479 -0.32 -0.77 -19.20
N PRO A 480 -0.65 -0.07 -20.30
CA PRO A 480 -1.49 -0.63 -21.35
C PRO A 480 -1.04 -2.04 -21.78
N GLY A 481 -1.99 -2.97 -21.86
CA GLY A 481 -1.77 -4.39 -22.16
C GLY A 481 -1.38 -5.26 -20.96
N TYR A 482 -1.21 -4.69 -19.76
CA TYR A 482 -0.81 -5.45 -18.56
C TYR A 482 -1.80 -6.57 -18.22
N PHE A 483 -3.10 -6.28 -18.21
CA PHE A 483 -4.10 -7.22 -17.71
C PHE A 483 -4.25 -8.44 -18.61
N THR A 484 -4.13 -8.23 -19.93
CA THR A 484 -4.32 -9.27 -20.95
C THR A 484 -3.03 -10.01 -21.33
N THR A 485 -1.87 -9.60 -20.82
CA THR A 485 -0.58 -10.25 -21.13
C THR A 485 0.23 -10.69 -19.90
N MET A 486 0.06 -10.04 -18.75
CA MET A 486 0.91 -10.27 -17.57
C MET A 486 0.14 -10.61 -16.30
N ALA A 487 -1.07 -10.07 -16.08
CA ALA A 487 -1.77 -10.31 -14.82
C ALA A 487 -1.92 -11.81 -14.51
N HIS A 488 -1.53 -12.19 -13.29
CA HIS A 488 -1.40 -13.55 -12.73
C HIS A 488 -0.15 -14.33 -13.17
N ASN A 489 0.53 -13.95 -14.25
CA ASN A 489 1.79 -14.57 -14.64
C ASN A 489 2.93 -14.25 -13.67
N GLU A 490 2.84 -13.17 -12.88
CA GLU A 490 3.86 -12.76 -11.92
C GLU A 490 4.03 -13.80 -10.81
N ALA A 491 2.91 -14.33 -10.29
CA ALA A 491 2.89 -15.26 -9.16
C ALA A 491 3.23 -16.71 -9.53
N LYS A 492 2.92 -17.13 -10.78
CA LYS A 492 3.07 -18.54 -11.22
C LYS A 492 4.48 -19.08 -10.92
N PRO A 493 4.63 -20.24 -10.27
CA PRO A 493 5.93 -20.80 -9.95
C PRO A 493 6.63 -21.38 -11.18
N LEU A 494 7.95 -21.53 -11.10
CA LEU A 494 8.78 -22.32 -12.00
C LEU A 494 9.22 -23.59 -11.27
N GLY A 495 8.33 -24.59 -11.19
CA GLY A 495 8.55 -25.78 -10.36
C GLY A 495 8.72 -25.41 -8.89
N ASN A 496 9.86 -25.75 -8.30
CA ASN A 496 10.22 -25.42 -6.91
C ASN A 496 10.88 -24.03 -6.73
N LEU A 497 10.84 -23.16 -7.74
CA LEU A 497 11.19 -21.75 -7.63
C LEU A 497 9.91 -20.91 -7.66
N LEU A 498 9.59 -20.25 -6.55
CA LEU A 498 8.33 -19.54 -6.35
C LEU A 498 8.60 -18.04 -6.18
N PHE A 499 7.57 -17.21 -6.36
CA PHE A 499 7.69 -15.76 -6.37
C PHE A 499 6.71 -15.15 -5.40
N ALA A 500 7.14 -14.23 -4.54
CA ALA A 500 6.27 -13.49 -3.63
C ALA A 500 6.58 -11.99 -3.70
N GLY A 501 5.73 -11.18 -3.08
CA GLY A 501 5.82 -9.73 -3.13
C GLY A 501 4.49 -9.11 -3.49
N ASP A 502 4.29 -7.85 -3.10
CA ASP A 502 3.09 -7.07 -3.43
C ASP A 502 2.73 -7.13 -4.92
N HIS A 503 3.71 -7.05 -5.81
CA HIS A 503 3.55 -7.14 -7.26
C HIS A 503 3.03 -8.50 -7.75
N THR A 504 3.17 -9.56 -6.95
CA THR A 504 2.66 -10.91 -7.25
C THR A 504 1.26 -11.16 -6.66
N SER A 505 0.73 -10.26 -5.83
CA SER A 505 -0.69 -10.29 -5.48
C SER A 505 -1.52 -9.82 -6.66
N SER A 506 -2.74 -10.32 -6.78
CA SER A 506 -3.65 -9.89 -7.82
C SER A 506 -3.99 -8.41 -7.64
N VAL A 507 -4.08 -7.68 -8.76
CA VAL A 507 -4.72 -6.36 -8.80
C VAL A 507 -6.17 -6.41 -8.31
N TYR A 508 -6.78 -7.61 -8.33
CA TYR A 508 -8.11 -7.86 -7.77
C TYR A 508 -8.12 -8.20 -6.27
N GLU A 509 -6.99 -8.09 -5.60
CA GLU A 509 -6.86 -8.28 -4.16
C GLU A 509 -6.21 -7.02 -3.58
N TRP A 510 -4.87 -7.02 -3.50
CA TRP A 510 -4.12 -5.97 -2.84
C TRP A 510 -2.73 -5.77 -3.45
N GLN A 511 -2.61 -5.87 -4.78
CA GLN A 511 -1.37 -5.52 -5.49
C GLN A 511 -0.89 -4.10 -5.13
N GLY A 512 0.40 -3.96 -4.80
CA GLY A 512 1.01 -2.68 -4.40
C GLY A 512 0.85 -2.33 -2.91
N PHE A 513 0.13 -3.14 -2.12
CA PHE A 513 -0.11 -2.88 -0.70
C PHE A 513 0.65 -3.86 0.21
N MET A 514 0.83 -3.48 1.49
CA MET A 514 1.36 -4.41 2.51
C MET A 514 0.49 -5.66 2.67
N GLU A 515 -0.83 -5.52 2.54
CA GLU A 515 -1.77 -6.65 2.57
C GLU A 515 -1.48 -7.63 1.43
N GLY A 516 -1.29 -7.15 0.20
CA GLY A 516 -0.95 -8.02 -0.93
C GLY A 516 0.42 -8.64 -0.77
N ALA A 517 1.39 -7.91 -0.20
CA ALA A 517 2.68 -8.50 0.16
C ALA A 517 2.49 -9.68 1.12
N ALA A 518 1.76 -9.50 2.22
CA ALA A 518 1.50 -10.56 3.19
C ALA A 518 0.76 -11.76 2.57
N LEU A 519 -0.33 -11.50 1.84
CA LEU A 519 -1.11 -12.54 1.15
C LEU A 519 -0.27 -13.33 0.13
N SER A 520 0.57 -12.64 -0.65
CA SER A 520 1.45 -13.29 -1.61
C SER A 520 2.47 -14.22 -0.93
N GLY A 521 2.94 -13.85 0.27
CA GLY A 521 3.83 -14.64 1.11
C GLY A 521 3.15 -15.88 1.68
N LEU A 522 1.92 -15.72 2.19
CA LEU A 522 1.10 -16.84 2.67
C LEU A 522 0.81 -17.84 1.54
N ARG A 523 0.46 -17.35 0.35
CA ARG A 523 0.26 -18.20 -0.84
C ARG A 523 1.55 -18.90 -1.25
N ALA A 524 2.71 -18.22 -1.25
CA ALA A 524 3.99 -18.85 -1.55
C ALA A 524 4.34 -19.98 -0.55
N ALA A 525 4.06 -19.77 0.74
CA ALA A 525 4.26 -20.81 1.75
C ALA A 525 3.38 -22.04 1.51
N ALA A 526 2.12 -21.85 1.09
CA ALA A 526 1.22 -22.94 0.73
C ALA A 526 1.73 -23.71 -0.50
N GLU A 527 2.22 -23.01 -1.53
CA GLU A 527 2.81 -23.62 -2.72
C GLU A 527 4.10 -24.39 -2.40
N VAL A 528 4.99 -23.83 -1.57
CA VAL A 528 6.17 -24.55 -1.04
C VAL A 528 5.75 -25.80 -0.29
N HIS A 529 4.71 -25.73 0.54
CA HIS A 529 4.24 -26.89 1.28
C HIS A 529 3.69 -27.99 0.36
N ALA A 530 3.03 -27.62 -0.74
CA ALA A 530 2.60 -28.56 -1.77
C ALA A 530 3.81 -29.21 -2.47
N VAL A 531 4.82 -28.43 -2.85
CA VAL A 531 6.07 -28.93 -3.43
C VAL A 531 6.82 -29.86 -2.49
N ALA A 532 6.82 -29.58 -1.18
CA ALA A 532 7.49 -30.39 -0.17
C ALA A 532 6.83 -31.76 0.07
N ARG A 533 5.60 -31.97 -0.41
CA ARG A 533 4.82 -33.20 -0.28
C ARG A 533 4.76 -34.04 -1.56
N ALA A 534 5.06 -33.44 -2.71
CA ALA A 534 5.23 -34.13 -3.98
C ALA A 534 6.59 -34.84 -4.00
#